data_AF-A0A524FYN1-F1
#
_entry.id   AF-A0A524FYN1-F1
#
_cell.length_a   1.000
_cell.length_b   1.000
_cell.length_c   1.000
_cell.angle_alpha   90.00
_cell.angle_beta   90.00
_cell.angle_gamma   90.00
#
_symmetry.space_group_name_H-M   'P 1'
#
loop_
_entity.id
_entity.type
_entity.pdbx_description
1 polymer ?
#
loop_
_entity_poly.entity_id
_entity_poly.type
_entity_poly.pdbx_seq_one_letter_code
_entity_poly.pdbx_strand_id
1 'polypeptide(L)'
;MAQEVQKTNHVVYISTNGQMIDIYFFRGEGWRFANFGEKHRSPLAEGNPAAFVYNVNNSQNIVFRGHDKHIHTLFFIRGTGWANTNLTGLVGAPLAEGDPSAYTYHVFNTQHVIYRSSDNHLHQLYSAQIGNWKHADMTVQSGAPLASGRPTTYVYGMNDSQNIVYRSQDGHIYTLYFVRGEGWKHVSLTGATGGPLANGDPSSYTYHVFNTQHVIYRGQDNHIYQMYSDQTGQWKISNMTEKTGAPLATGTPTSFVDPVHNSQNLVYRGQDGHIHDIWFIRGEGWKHMNLTAATGMPLAAGNPFGYTFDLFSTQHIMYRTQNGHLIQLYSGQPRDWKYSNLTEKTGAPIAKSDPTCYTYDLK
;
A
#
# COMPACT_ATOMS: atom_id res chain seq x y z
N MET A 1 -27.09 -8.71 23.99
CA MET A 1 -26.42 -7.50 23.47
C MET A 1 -25.41 -7.94 22.43
N ALA A 2 -25.56 -7.52 21.17
CA ALA A 2 -24.51 -7.73 20.18
C ALA A 2 -23.25 -7.01 20.67
N GLN A 3 -22.11 -7.71 20.78
CA GLN A 3 -20.83 -7.07 21.07
C GLN A 3 -20.61 -5.98 20.01
N GLU A 4 -20.52 -4.73 20.48
CA GLU A 4 -20.27 -3.59 19.62
C GLU A 4 -18.96 -3.84 18.87
N VAL A 5 -19.01 -3.76 17.54
CA VAL A 5 -17.84 -3.93 16.68
C VAL A 5 -16.87 -2.78 16.99
N GLN A 6 -15.77 -3.06 17.69
CA GLN A 6 -14.69 -2.10 17.91
C GLN A 6 -13.74 -2.14 16.71
N LYS A 7 -14.22 -1.68 15.56
CA LYS A 7 -13.37 -1.45 14.39
C LYS A 7 -12.64 -0.12 14.51
N THR A 8 -11.35 -0.16 14.25
CA THR A 8 -10.47 1.01 14.27
C THR A 8 -9.93 1.29 12.86
N ASN A 9 -9.64 2.55 12.61
CA ASN A 9 -9.04 3.04 11.38
C ASN A 9 -7.71 3.70 11.75
N HIS A 10 -6.64 3.34 11.05
CA HIS A 10 -5.26 3.69 11.39
C HIS A 10 -4.58 4.38 10.20
N VAL A 11 -3.81 5.41 10.51
CA VAL A 11 -2.97 6.15 9.56
C VAL A 11 -1.56 6.21 10.14
N VAL A 12 -0.68 5.39 9.57
CA VAL A 12 0.69 5.22 10.06
C VAL A 12 1.66 5.95 9.15
N TYR A 13 2.62 6.63 9.76
CA TYR A 13 3.65 7.37 9.05
C TYR A 13 4.89 7.56 9.93
N ILE A 14 5.97 8.02 9.28
CA ILE A 14 7.20 8.43 9.96
C ILE A 14 7.21 9.95 10.03
N SER A 15 7.36 10.47 11.25
CA SER A 15 7.46 11.91 11.51
C SER A 15 8.84 12.49 11.16
N THR A 16 8.97 13.81 11.18
CA THR A 16 10.21 14.53 10.82
C THR A 16 11.42 14.20 11.68
N ASN A 17 11.23 13.73 12.91
CA ASN A 17 12.29 13.26 13.79
C ASN A 17 12.57 11.74 13.67
N GLY A 18 11.95 11.05 12.71
CA GLY A 18 12.13 9.62 12.47
C GLY A 18 11.25 8.70 13.35
N GLN A 19 10.40 9.25 14.22
CA GLN A 19 9.51 8.43 15.05
C GLN A 19 8.32 7.92 14.24
N MET A 20 7.95 6.67 14.47
CA MET A 20 6.74 6.07 13.92
C MET A 20 5.51 6.53 14.72
N ILE A 21 4.54 7.09 14.00
CA ILE A 21 3.29 7.61 14.55
C ILE A 21 2.12 6.84 13.94
N ASP A 22 1.14 6.50 14.76
CA ASP A 22 -0.18 6.03 14.32
C ASP A 22 -1.23 7.05 14.76
N ILE A 23 -1.90 7.67 13.80
CA ILE A 23 -3.13 8.42 14.02
C ILE A 23 -4.29 7.46 13.80
N TYR A 24 -5.09 7.23 14.82
CA TYR A 24 -6.14 6.23 14.79
C TYR A 24 -7.47 6.77 15.30
N PHE A 25 -8.55 6.22 14.75
CA PHE A 25 -9.92 6.54 15.09
C PHE A 25 -10.55 5.42 15.90
N PHE A 26 -11.13 5.79 17.04
CA PHE A 26 -12.01 4.93 17.84
C PHE A 26 -13.45 5.46 17.82
N ARG A 27 -14.42 4.58 17.58
CA ARG A 27 -15.84 4.96 17.64
C ARG A 27 -16.20 5.39 19.06
N GLY A 28 -16.84 6.56 19.18
CA GLY A 28 -17.19 7.18 20.47
C GLY A 28 -16.08 8.04 21.08
N GLU A 29 -14.84 7.88 20.62
CA GLU A 29 -13.67 8.56 21.18
C GLU A 29 -12.98 9.50 20.18
N GLY A 30 -13.26 9.37 18.89
CA GLY A 30 -12.73 10.22 17.84
C GLY A 30 -11.29 9.87 17.42
N TRP A 31 -10.64 10.83 16.77
CA TRP A 31 -9.25 10.73 16.31
C TRP A 31 -8.27 11.04 17.43
N ARG A 32 -7.17 10.30 17.49
CA ARG A 32 -6.06 10.45 18.43
C ARG A 32 -4.80 9.92 17.80
N PHE A 33 -3.66 10.06 18.48
CA PHE A 33 -2.41 9.48 18.00
C PHE A 33 -1.64 8.74 19.09
N ALA A 34 -0.76 7.85 18.66
CA ALA A 34 0.25 7.20 19.48
C ALA A 34 1.63 7.37 18.83
N ASN A 35 2.64 7.61 19.67
CA ASN A 35 4.04 7.59 19.29
C ASN A 35 4.66 6.25 19.71
N PHE A 36 5.04 5.42 18.73
CA PHE A 36 5.60 4.10 19.02
C PHE A 36 7.04 4.16 19.54
N GLY A 37 7.78 5.24 19.29
CA GLY A 37 9.13 5.42 19.82
C GLY A 37 9.13 5.50 21.35
N GLU A 38 8.18 6.25 21.91
CA GLU A 38 8.08 6.48 23.36
C GLU A 38 7.49 5.28 24.13
N LYS A 39 6.45 4.65 23.58
CA LYS A 39 5.68 3.62 24.29
C LYS A 39 6.12 2.19 23.98
N HIS A 40 6.71 1.95 22.82
CA HIS A 40 6.85 0.61 22.26
C HIS A 40 8.28 0.30 21.78
N ARG A 41 9.26 1.14 22.14
CA ARG A 41 10.68 0.98 21.80
C ARG A 41 10.88 0.74 20.29
N SER A 42 10.05 1.37 19.47
CA SER A 42 10.24 1.40 18.02
C SER A 42 11.52 2.19 17.71
N PRO A 43 12.47 1.64 16.95
CA PRO A 43 13.62 2.40 16.50
C PRO A 43 13.19 3.52 15.55
N LEU A 44 14.06 4.50 15.37
CA LEU A 44 13.84 5.52 14.34
C LEU A 44 13.78 4.85 12.97
N ALA A 45 12.83 5.31 12.17
CA ALA A 45 12.45 4.72 10.91
C ALA A 45 12.69 5.68 9.74
N GLU A 46 12.81 5.10 8.55
CA GLU A 46 12.99 5.81 7.30
C GLU A 46 12.09 5.22 6.21
N GLY A 47 11.74 6.06 5.24
CA GLY A 47 10.87 5.65 4.13
C GLY A 47 9.42 5.47 4.56
N ASN A 48 8.65 4.79 3.72
CA ASN A 48 7.23 4.56 3.96
C ASN A 48 7.01 3.18 4.61
N PRO A 49 6.17 3.09 5.67
CA PRO A 49 5.81 1.80 6.26
C PRO A 49 4.80 1.04 5.40
N ALA A 50 4.68 -0.26 5.62
CA ALA A 50 3.57 -1.09 5.17
C ALA A 50 2.76 -1.55 6.39
N ALA A 51 1.48 -1.86 6.22
CA ALA A 51 0.65 -2.40 7.29
C ALA A 51 -0.31 -3.48 6.78
N PHE A 52 -0.60 -4.46 7.62
CA PHE A 52 -1.52 -5.54 7.30
C PHE A 52 -2.11 -6.16 8.58
N VAL A 53 -3.26 -6.83 8.42
CA VAL A 53 -3.86 -7.65 9.47
C VAL A 53 -3.60 -9.12 9.16
N TYR A 54 -3.09 -9.86 10.14
CA TYR A 54 -2.88 -11.29 10.03
C TYR A 54 -3.97 -12.03 10.81
N ASN A 55 -4.94 -12.56 10.05
CA ASN A 55 -6.18 -13.12 10.60
C ASN A 55 -5.96 -14.39 11.44
N VAL A 56 -4.84 -15.10 11.26
CA VAL A 56 -4.56 -16.37 11.97
C VAL A 56 -4.46 -16.16 13.49
N ASN A 57 -3.92 -15.03 13.92
CA ASN A 57 -3.77 -14.67 15.34
C ASN A 57 -4.43 -13.33 15.69
N ASN A 58 -5.29 -12.83 14.80
CA ASN A 58 -5.89 -11.49 14.84
C ASN A 58 -4.88 -10.38 15.22
N SER A 59 -3.71 -10.33 14.56
CA SER A 59 -2.73 -9.27 14.80
C SER A 59 -2.82 -8.16 13.76
N GLN A 60 -2.66 -6.92 14.21
CA GLN A 60 -2.29 -5.80 13.33
C GLN A 60 -0.76 -5.69 13.31
N ASN A 61 -0.20 -5.47 12.13
CA ASN A 61 1.24 -5.45 11.90
C ASN A 61 1.60 -4.19 11.10
N ILE A 62 2.64 -3.51 11.54
CA ILE A 62 3.25 -2.36 10.86
C ILE A 62 4.70 -2.72 10.61
N VAL A 63 5.10 -2.74 9.34
CA VAL A 63 6.43 -3.13 8.89
C VAL A 63 7.14 -1.94 8.28
N PHE A 64 8.40 -1.75 8.62
CA PHE A 64 9.15 -0.57 8.22
C PHE A 64 10.65 -0.80 8.20
N ARG A 65 11.35 0.07 7.49
CA ARG A 65 12.81 0.11 7.48
C ARG A 65 13.29 1.06 8.59
N GLY A 66 14.16 0.57 9.47
CA GLY A 66 14.83 1.39 10.48
C GLY A 66 15.96 2.24 9.88
N HIS A 67 16.43 3.25 10.63
CA HIS A 67 17.70 3.95 10.34
C HIS A 67 18.89 2.99 10.34
N ASP A 68 18.78 1.88 11.08
CA ASP A 68 19.72 0.76 11.09
C ASP A 68 19.64 -0.12 9.83
N LYS A 69 18.82 0.27 8.83
CA LYS A 69 18.56 -0.43 7.58
C LYS A 69 17.94 -1.82 7.74
N HIS A 70 17.54 -2.21 8.95
CA HIS A 70 16.83 -3.46 9.17
C HIS A 70 15.33 -3.29 8.87
N ILE A 71 14.68 -4.38 8.48
CA ILE A 71 13.21 -4.44 8.47
C ILE A 71 12.74 -4.82 9.87
N HIS A 72 11.93 -3.96 10.47
CA HIS A 72 11.29 -4.17 11.76
C HIS A 72 9.79 -4.38 11.57
N THR A 73 9.18 -5.13 12.47
CA THR A 73 7.72 -5.20 12.60
C THR A 73 7.29 -4.79 14.00
N LEU A 74 6.37 -3.83 14.08
CA LEU A 74 5.54 -3.60 15.25
C LEU A 74 4.25 -4.40 15.06
N PHE A 75 3.93 -5.26 16.01
CA PHE A 75 2.70 -6.03 15.97
C PHE A 75 1.95 -5.94 17.29
N PHE A 76 0.63 -5.94 17.20
CA PHE A 76 -0.27 -5.95 18.35
C PHE A 76 -1.18 -7.15 18.28
N ILE A 77 -1.26 -7.87 19.39
CA ILE A 77 -2.26 -8.90 19.66
C ILE A 77 -3.03 -8.47 20.91
N ARG A 78 -4.35 -8.60 20.85
CA ARG A 78 -5.22 -8.28 21.98
C ARG A 78 -4.83 -9.09 23.21
N GLY A 79 -4.66 -8.41 24.35
CA GLY A 79 -4.27 -9.03 25.61
C GLY A 79 -2.75 -9.17 25.82
N THR A 80 -1.92 -9.06 24.78
CA THR A 80 -0.46 -9.06 24.91
C THR A 80 0.15 -7.67 24.75
N GLY A 81 -0.56 -6.77 24.05
CA GLY A 81 -0.05 -5.44 23.72
C GLY A 81 0.86 -5.43 22.51
N TRP A 82 1.51 -4.28 22.28
CA TRP A 82 2.45 -4.06 21.18
C TRP A 82 3.82 -4.67 21.48
N ALA A 83 4.42 -5.28 20.46
CA ALA A 83 5.79 -5.77 20.48
C ALA A 83 6.53 -5.33 19.21
N ASN A 84 7.86 -5.28 19.31
CA ASN A 84 8.76 -4.93 18.22
C ASN A 84 9.74 -6.09 17.95
N THR A 85 9.97 -6.41 16.68
CA THR A 85 10.95 -7.40 16.25
C THR A 85 11.78 -6.87 15.07
N ASN A 86 13.11 -6.90 15.18
CA ASN A 86 14.03 -6.77 14.05
C ASN A 86 13.99 -8.05 13.21
N LEU A 87 13.20 -8.07 12.14
CA LEU A 87 12.98 -9.27 11.33
C LEU A 87 14.24 -9.67 10.56
N THR A 88 14.90 -8.72 9.90
CA THR A 88 16.12 -9.02 9.14
C THR A 88 17.24 -9.57 10.03
N GLY A 89 17.44 -8.98 11.22
CA GLY A 89 18.45 -9.43 12.17
C GLY A 89 18.11 -10.80 12.75
N LEU A 90 16.82 -11.08 13.00
CA LEU A 90 16.36 -12.37 13.52
C LEU A 90 16.72 -13.54 12.60
N VAL A 91 16.63 -13.36 11.29
CA VAL A 91 16.85 -14.44 10.30
C VAL A 91 18.15 -14.28 9.51
N GLY A 92 18.99 -13.30 9.85
CA GLY A 92 20.24 -13.03 9.14
C GLY A 92 20.07 -12.58 7.69
N ALA A 93 18.95 -11.92 7.37
CA ALA A 93 18.66 -11.45 6.02
C ALA A 93 19.41 -10.14 5.68
N PRO A 94 19.67 -9.86 4.39
CA PRO A 94 20.34 -8.62 3.96
C PRO A 94 19.60 -7.36 4.39
N LEU A 95 20.35 -6.27 4.59
CA LEU A 95 19.80 -4.97 4.96
C LEU A 95 18.95 -4.37 3.84
N ALA A 96 17.89 -3.68 4.23
CA ALA A 96 16.95 -3.04 3.32
C ALA A 96 17.44 -1.68 2.85
N GLU A 97 17.21 -1.39 1.57
CA GLU A 97 17.37 -0.06 0.97
C GLU A 97 16.03 0.51 0.48
N GLY A 98 15.08 -0.36 0.10
CA GLY A 98 13.72 0.02 -0.28
C GLY A 98 12.72 -0.04 0.87
N ASP A 99 11.60 0.65 0.68
CA ASP A 99 10.41 0.53 1.53
C ASP A 99 9.81 -0.89 1.42
N PRO A 100 9.27 -1.47 2.51
CA PRO A 100 8.65 -2.79 2.46
C PRO A 100 7.25 -2.76 1.84
N SER A 101 6.81 -3.92 1.38
CA SER A 101 5.41 -4.28 1.13
C SER A 101 5.07 -5.53 1.92
N ALA A 102 3.80 -5.76 2.24
CA ALA A 102 3.39 -6.94 3.00
C ALA A 102 2.04 -7.49 2.54
N TYR A 103 1.86 -8.79 2.73
CA TYR A 103 0.61 -9.47 2.43
C TYR A 103 0.46 -10.75 3.27
N THR A 104 -0.77 -11.23 3.36
CA THR A 104 -1.08 -12.54 3.95
C THR A 104 -1.48 -13.52 2.87
N TYR A 105 -1.05 -14.77 3.01
CA TYR A 105 -1.40 -15.84 2.09
C TYR A 105 -2.21 -16.93 2.81
N HIS A 106 -3.48 -17.01 2.44
CA HIS A 106 -4.48 -17.82 3.13
C HIS A 106 -4.29 -19.33 2.93
N VAL A 107 -3.78 -19.78 1.78
CA VAL A 107 -3.59 -21.21 1.49
C VAL A 107 -2.65 -21.89 2.49
N PHE A 108 -1.61 -21.18 2.93
CA PHE A 108 -0.65 -21.69 3.91
C PHE A 108 -0.74 -20.99 5.27
N ASN A 109 -1.75 -20.12 5.47
CA ASN A 109 -1.86 -19.30 6.67
C ASN A 109 -0.55 -18.58 7.00
N THR A 110 0.06 -17.93 6.02
CA THR A 110 1.37 -17.26 6.16
C THR A 110 1.25 -15.75 6.04
N GLN A 111 2.16 -15.04 6.69
CA GLN A 111 2.39 -13.62 6.49
C GLN A 111 3.75 -13.41 5.81
N HIS A 112 3.83 -12.35 5.00
CA HIS A 112 4.97 -12.10 4.12
C HIS A 112 5.31 -10.61 4.12
N VAL A 113 6.59 -10.32 4.14
CA VAL A 113 7.17 -8.98 4.02
C VAL A 113 8.19 -9.03 2.90
N ILE A 114 8.00 -8.19 1.89
CA ILE A 114 8.89 -8.07 0.74
C ILE A 114 9.61 -6.75 0.83
N TYR A 115 10.93 -6.74 0.62
CA TYR A 115 11.72 -5.53 0.57
C TYR A 115 12.86 -5.66 -0.43
N ARG A 116 13.42 -4.51 -0.82
CA ARG A 116 14.61 -4.43 -1.68
C ARG A 116 15.85 -4.14 -0.85
N SER A 117 16.91 -4.88 -1.05
CA SER A 117 18.24 -4.69 -0.43
C SER A 117 19.15 -3.77 -1.27
N SER A 118 20.34 -3.45 -0.74
CA SER A 118 21.33 -2.58 -1.40
C SER A 118 21.91 -3.17 -2.70
N ASP A 119 21.93 -4.49 -2.84
CA ASP A 119 22.29 -5.19 -4.08
C ASP A 119 21.13 -5.25 -5.09
N ASN A 120 20.00 -4.60 -4.78
CA ASN A 120 18.79 -4.52 -5.60
C ASN A 120 18.03 -5.85 -5.74
N HIS A 121 18.34 -6.85 -4.93
CA HIS A 121 17.54 -8.06 -4.84
C HIS A 121 16.24 -7.80 -4.08
N LEU A 122 15.20 -8.56 -4.42
CA LEU A 122 13.98 -8.64 -3.66
C LEU A 122 14.10 -9.80 -2.67
N HIS A 123 13.91 -9.50 -1.39
CA HIS A 123 13.90 -10.51 -0.33
C HIS A 123 12.51 -10.66 0.26
N GLN A 124 12.19 -11.89 0.67
CA GLN A 124 10.97 -12.24 1.38
C GLN A 124 11.33 -12.66 2.80
N LEU A 125 10.66 -12.04 3.77
CA LEU A 125 10.57 -12.53 5.14
C LEU A 125 9.18 -13.11 5.32
N TYR A 126 9.07 -14.36 5.76
CA TYR A 126 7.76 -15.01 5.87
C TYR A 126 7.65 -15.88 7.10
N SER A 127 6.41 -16.06 7.56
CA SER A 127 6.12 -16.82 8.77
C SER A 127 4.72 -17.42 8.74
N ALA A 128 4.59 -18.66 9.24
CA ALA A 128 3.30 -19.34 9.44
C ALA A 128 2.84 -19.33 10.91
N GLN A 129 3.73 -18.97 11.84
CA GLN A 129 3.51 -19.03 13.27
C GLN A 129 4.27 -17.89 13.94
N ILE A 130 3.69 -17.29 14.97
CA ILE A 130 4.29 -16.16 15.68
C ILE A 130 5.75 -16.47 16.04
N GLY A 131 6.65 -15.56 15.67
CA GLY A 131 8.08 -15.63 16.01
C GLY A 131 8.93 -16.54 15.11
N ASN A 132 8.33 -17.43 14.31
CA ASN A 132 9.08 -18.31 13.41
C ASN A 132 9.20 -17.71 12.02
N TRP A 133 10.06 -16.70 11.88
CA TRP A 133 10.34 -16.05 10.61
C TRP A 133 11.41 -16.80 9.82
N LYS A 134 11.29 -16.75 8.50
CA LYS A 134 12.23 -17.31 7.53
C LYS A 134 12.55 -16.27 6.47
N HIS A 135 13.69 -16.46 5.80
CA HIS A 135 14.16 -15.60 4.72
C HIS A 135 14.26 -16.37 3.40
N ALA A 136 14.02 -15.68 2.30
CA ALA A 136 14.34 -16.13 0.95
C ALA A 136 14.78 -14.95 0.07
N ASP A 137 15.71 -15.21 -0.86
CA ASP A 137 16.07 -14.29 -1.93
C ASP A 137 15.22 -14.61 -3.18
N MET A 138 14.25 -13.76 -3.44
CA MET A 138 13.27 -13.94 -4.50
C MET A 138 13.86 -13.68 -5.87
N THR A 139 14.83 -12.78 -5.95
CA THR A 139 15.54 -12.46 -7.20
C THR A 139 16.37 -13.65 -7.65
N VAL A 140 17.14 -14.26 -6.75
CA VAL A 140 17.90 -15.48 -7.05
C VAL A 140 16.99 -16.65 -7.38
N GLN A 141 15.94 -16.87 -6.58
CA GLN A 141 15.07 -18.04 -6.74
C GLN A 141 14.27 -18.01 -8.06
N SER A 142 13.88 -16.83 -8.53
CA SER A 142 13.08 -16.67 -9.75
C SER A 142 13.91 -16.33 -10.99
N GLY A 143 15.19 -15.95 -10.82
CA GLY A 143 16.05 -15.44 -11.90
C GLY A 143 15.57 -14.11 -12.49
N ALA A 144 14.73 -13.36 -11.77
CA ALA A 144 14.14 -12.13 -12.29
C ALA A 144 15.13 -10.95 -12.27
N PRO A 145 14.92 -9.91 -13.09
CA PRO A 145 15.78 -8.73 -13.09
C PRO A 145 15.81 -8.00 -11.75
N LEU A 146 16.93 -7.33 -11.47
CA LEU A 146 17.13 -6.53 -10.27
C LEU A 146 16.09 -5.42 -10.14
N ALA A 147 15.63 -5.16 -8.92
CA ALA A 147 14.63 -4.14 -8.63
C ALA A 147 15.25 -2.73 -8.53
N SER A 148 14.51 -1.70 -8.91
CA SER A 148 14.90 -0.29 -8.72
C SER A 148 14.00 0.43 -7.70
N GLY A 149 12.76 -0.02 -7.54
CA GLY A 149 11.71 0.66 -6.77
C GLY A 149 11.16 -0.14 -5.59
N ARG A 150 10.16 0.44 -4.91
CA ARG A 150 9.34 -0.26 -3.91
C ARG A 150 8.44 -1.30 -4.61
N PRO A 151 8.36 -2.55 -4.11
CA PRO A 151 7.41 -3.53 -4.63
C PRO A 151 5.99 -3.25 -4.12
N THR A 152 4.99 -3.77 -4.80
CA THR A 152 3.62 -3.94 -4.31
C THR A 152 3.24 -5.42 -4.34
N THR A 153 2.38 -5.86 -3.45
CA THR A 153 2.04 -7.28 -3.30
C THR A 153 0.54 -7.52 -3.24
N TYR A 154 0.09 -8.64 -3.80
CA TYR A 154 -1.30 -9.07 -3.70
C TYR A 154 -1.42 -10.58 -3.85
N VAL A 155 -2.56 -11.12 -3.40
CA VAL A 155 -2.97 -12.50 -3.68
C VAL A 155 -4.11 -12.47 -4.68
N TYR A 156 -3.97 -13.20 -5.79
CA TYR A 156 -5.04 -13.34 -6.76
C TYR A 156 -5.88 -14.58 -6.42
N GLY A 157 -7.01 -14.35 -5.75
CA GLY A 157 -7.85 -15.43 -5.20
C GLY A 157 -8.51 -16.34 -6.23
N MET A 158 -8.38 -16.07 -7.54
CA MET A 158 -8.92 -16.97 -8.56
C MET A 158 -8.08 -18.25 -8.72
N ASN A 159 -6.77 -18.13 -8.56
CA ASN A 159 -5.83 -19.25 -8.69
C ASN A 159 -4.87 -19.36 -7.50
N ASP A 160 -5.20 -18.66 -6.41
CA ASP A 160 -4.40 -18.54 -5.20
C ASP A 160 -2.93 -18.19 -5.44
N SER A 161 -2.66 -17.40 -6.49
CA SER A 161 -1.29 -16.98 -6.76
C SER A 161 -0.87 -15.85 -5.83
N GLN A 162 0.36 -15.94 -5.34
CA GLN A 162 1.04 -14.82 -4.69
C GLN A 162 1.73 -14.00 -5.76
N ASN A 163 1.62 -12.67 -5.71
CA ASN A 163 2.19 -11.78 -6.72
C ASN A 163 2.99 -10.66 -6.05
N ILE A 164 4.21 -10.44 -6.54
CA ILE A 164 5.12 -9.36 -6.15
C ILE A 164 5.43 -8.55 -7.40
N VAL A 165 4.90 -7.35 -7.48
CA VAL A 165 5.06 -6.48 -8.65
C VAL A 165 6.06 -5.38 -8.32
N TYR A 166 7.01 -5.13 -9.22
CA TYR A 166 8.06 -4.15 -8.99
C TYR A 166 8.54 -3.53 -10.30
N ARG A 167 9.17 -2.37 -10.18
CA ARG A 167 9.94 -1.74 -11.25
C ARG A 167 11.38 -2.23 -11.21
N SER A 168 11.86 -2.81 -12.30
CA SER A 168 13.24 -3.28 -12.44
C SER A 168 14.21 -2.17 -12.86
N GLN A 169 15.51 -2.45 -12.80
CA GLN A 169 16.58 -1.53 -13.21
C GLN A 169 16.57 -1.20 -14.71
N ASP A 170 16.04 -2.09 -15.55
CA ASP A 170 15.81 -1.85 -16.98
C ASP A 170 14.56 -0.97 -17.25
N GLY A 171 13.86 -0.53 -16.19
CA GLY A 171 12.68 0.32 -16.27
C GLY A 171 11.36 -0.42 -16.52
N HIS A 172 11.37 -1.73 -16.75
CA HIS A 172 10.14 -2.49 -16.93
C HIS A 172 9.38 -2.71 -15.61
N ILE A 173 8.08 -3.02 -15.72
CA ILE A 173 7.31 -3.56 -14.61
C ILE A 173 7.28 -5.08 -14.73
N TYR A 174 7.79 -5.77 -13.72
CA TYR A 174 7.75 -7.22 -13.59
C TYR A 174 6.77 -7.65 -12.51
N THR A 175 6.18 -8.83 -12.67
CA THR A 175 5.57 -9.56 -11.55
C THR A 175 6.34 -10.86 -11.32
N LEU A 176 6.79 -11.08 -10.08
CA LEU A 176 7.09 -12.42 -9.58
C LEU A 176 5.78 -13.04 -9.15
N TYR A 177 5.51 -14.27 -9.58
CA TYR A 177 4.32 -14.97 -9.17
C TYR A 177 4.62 -16.41 -8.75
N PHE A 178 3.89 -16.86 -7.74
CA PHE A 178 3.95 -18.22 -7.24
C PHE A 178 2.58 -18.86 -7.35
N VAL A 179 2.53 -20.01 -8.01
CA VAL A 179 1.39 -20.93 -8.00
C VAL A 179 1.85 -22.20 -7.30
N ARG A 180 0.96 -22.76 -6.46
CA ARG A 180 1.28 -23.97 -5.69
C ARG A 180 1.73 -25.10 -6.61
N GLY A 181 2.92 -25.64 -6.32
CA GLY A 181 3.51 -26.75 -7.08
C GLY A 181 4.37 -26.33 -8.29
N GLU A 182 4.42 -25.03 -8.62
CA GLU A 182 5.14 -24.53 -9.80
C GLU A 182 6.40 -23.71 -9.49
N GLY A 183 6.65 -23.42 -8.20
CA GLY A 183 7.73 -22.53 -7.79
C GLY A 183 7.46 -21.06 -8.15
N TRP A 184 8.45 -20.22 -7.90
CA TRP A 184 8.41 -18.81 -8.26
C TRP A 184 8.80 -18.63 -9.72
N LYS A 185 8.03 -17.83 -10.44
CA LYS A 185 8.26 -17.45 -11.84
C LYS A 185 8.20 -15.93 -11.96
N HIS A 186 8.61 -15.39 -13.09
CA HIS A 186 8.51 -13.96 -13.36
C HIS A 186 8.10 -13.68 -14.80
N VAL A 187 7.48 -12.51 -15.04
CA VAL A 187 7.16 -12.01 -16.38
C VAL A 187 7.25 -10.48 -16.43
N SER A 188 7.77 -9.93 -17.53
CA SER A 188 7.71 -8.49 -17.81
C SER A 188 6.31 -8.13 -18.28
N LEU A 189 5.55 -7.41 -17.45
CA LEU A 189 4.20 -6.96 -17.78
C LEU A 189 4.23 -5.87 -18.86
N THR A 190 5.16 -4.93 -18.76
CA THR A 190 5.38 -3.92 -19.79
C THR A 190 5.85 -4.55 -21.10
N GLY A 191 6.73 -5.56 -21.05
CA GLY A 191 7.16 -6.29 -22.24
C GLY A 191 6.02 -7.07 -22.89
N ALA A 192 5.20 -7.76 -22.09
CA ALA A 192 4.05 -8.52 -22.58
C ALA A 192 2.94 -7.65 -23.20
N THR A 193 2.80 -6.41 -22.74
CA THR A 193 1.74 -5.48 -23.19
C THR A 193 2.21 -4.43 -24.18
N GLY A 194 3.52 -4.28 -24.39
CA GLY A 194 4.11 -3.17 -25.15
C GLY A 194 4.00 -1.82 -24.44
N GLY A 195 3.75 -1.82 -23.13
CA GLY A 195 3.61 -0.60 -22.33
C GLY A 195 4.92 0.17 -22.15
N PRO A 196 4.87 1.50 -21.94
CA PRO A 196 6.06 2.31 -21.69
C PRO A 196 6.85 1.84 -20.45
N LEU A 197 8.14 2.15 -20.43
CA LEU A 197 8.96 1.97 -19.24
C LEU A 197 8.44 2.82 -18.08
N ALA A 198 8.56 2.32 -16.86
CA ALA A 198 8.07 2.95 -15.66
C ALA A 198 9.08 3.95 -15.08
N ASN A 199 8.55 5.03 -14.49
CA ASN A 199 9.27 6.03 -13.71
C ASN A 199 8.71 6.18 -12.28
N GLY A 200 7.67 5.44 -11.94
CA GLY A 200 7.10 5.37 -10.60
C GLY A 200 7.02 3.94 -10.11
N ASP A 201 6.86 3.77 -8.80
CA ASP A 201 6.63 2.45 -8.22
C ASP A 201 5.20 2.00 -8.51
N PRO A 202 4.96 0.70 -8.71
CA PRO A 202 3.63 0.20 -9.04
C PRO A 202 2.70 0.16 -7.81
N SER A 203 1.40 0.18 -8.08
CA SER A 203 0.33 -0.21 -7.16
C SER A 203 -0.46 -1.37 -7.77
N SER A 204 -1.05 -2.23 -6.94
CA SER A 204 -1.76 -3.42 -7.42
C SER A 204 -3.01 -3.69 -6.61
N TYR A 205 -4.04 -4.22 -7.27
CA TYR A 205 -5.26 -4.67 -6.63
C TYR A 205 -5.94 -5.77 -7.44
N THR A 206 -6.87 -6.46 -6.80
CA THR A 206 -7.77 -7.41 -7.45
C THR A 206 -9.19 -6.87 -7.43
N TYR A 207 -9.93 -7.08 -8.52
CA TYR A 207 -11.31 -6.63 -8.64
C TYR A 207 -12.25 -7.82 -8.80
N HIS A 208 -12.92 -8.16 -7.70
CA HIS A 208 -13.76 -9.35 -7.57
C HIS A 208 -14.96 -9.34 -8.53
N VAL A 209 -15.50 -8.17 -8.88
CA VAL A 209 -16.68 -8.05 -9.75
C VAL A 209 -16.45 -8.67 -11.13
N PHE A 210 -15.21 -8.60 -11.64
CA PHE A 210 -14.84 -9.18 -12.94
C PHE A 210 -13.82 -10.31 -12.83
N ASN A 211 -13.41 -10.71 -11.62
CA ASN A 211 -12.29 -11.62 -11.40
C ASN A 211 -11.07 -11.19 -12.22
N THR A 212 -10.58 -9.99 -11.94
CA THR A 212 -9.44 -9.39 -12.65
C THR A 212 -8.37 -8.97 -11.67
N GLN A 213 -7.13 -8.99 -12.12
CA GLN A 213 -5.97 -8.44 -11.43
C GLN A 213 -5.44 -7.23 -12.17
N HIS A 214 -4.94 -6.26 -11.42
CA HIS A 214 -4.57 -4.95 -11.93
C HIS A 214 -3.23 -4.49 -11.37
N VAL A 215 -2.45 -3.86 -12.22
CA VAL A 215 -1.17 -3.20 -11.89
C VAL A 215 -1.20 -1.81 -12.48
N ILE A 216 -1.09 -0.81 -11.61
CA ILE A 216 -1.10 0.60 -11.96
C ILE A 216 0.31 1.14 -11.81
N TYR A 217 0.81 1.88 -12.80
CA TYR A 217 2.12 2.51 -12.71
C TYR A 217 2.16 3.84 -13.47
N ARG A 218 3.18 4.64 -13.16
CA ARG A 218 3.51 5.86 -13.89
C ARG A 218 4.60 5.59 -14.91
N GLY A 219 4.34 5.86 -16.19
CA GLY A 219 5.32 5.76 -17.27
C GLY A 219 6.39 6.86 -17.23
N GLN A 220 7.46 6.70 -18.01
CA GLN A 220 8.50 7.72 -18.20
C GLN A 220 7.98 9.02 -18.85
N ASP A 221 6.87 8.94 -19.56
CA ASP A 221 6.08 10.05 -20.09
C ASP A 221 5.14 10.69 -19.04
N ASN A 222 5.17 10.22 -17.80
CA ASN A 222 4.33 10.65 -16.68
C ASN A 222 2.84 10.35 -16.82
N HIS A 223 2.42 9.58 -17.83
CA HIS A 223 1.07 9.06 -17.89
C HIS A 223 0.86 7.97 -16.82
N ILE A 224 -0.38 7.83 -16.33
CA ILE A 224 -0.78 6.69 -15.50
C ILE A 224 -1.32 5.59 -16.40
N TYR A 225 -0.75 4.40 -16.28
CA TYR A 225 -1.16 3.21 -17.01
C TYR A 225 -1.79 2.19 -16.08
N GLN A 226 -2.85 1.55 -16.54
CA GLN A 226 -3.42 0.35 -15.95
C GLN A 226 -3.07 -0.84 -16.84
N MET A 227 -2.33 -1.79 -16.29
CA MET A 227 -2.27 -3.14 -16.83
C MET A 227 -3.26 -4.02 -16.10
N TYR A 228 -4.01 -4.84 -16.83
CA TYR A 228 -4.99 -5.74 -16.24
C TYR A 228 -5.02 -7.08 -16.96
N SER A 229 -5.35 -8.13 -16.22
CA SER A 229 -5.55 -9.46 -16.76
C SER A 229 -6.83 -10.07 -16.20
N ASP A 230 -7.53 -10.79 -17.07
CA ASP A 230 -8.73 -11.55 -16.75
C ASP A 230 -8.39 -13.04 -16.61
N GLN A 231 -9.42 -13.88 -16.65
CA GLN A 231 -9.32 -15.33 -16.51
C GLN A 231 -8.47 -16.01 -17.59
N THR A 232 -8.22 -15.35 -18.72
CA THR A 232 -7.36 -15.87 -19.79
C THR A 232 -5.88 -15.77 -19.46
N GLY A 233 -5.51 -15.00 -18.43
CA GLY A 233 -4.11 -14.73 -18.07
C GLY A 233 -3.37 -13.80 -19.04
N GLN A 234 -4.02 -13.33 -20.11
CA GLN A 234 -3.44 -12.36 -21.03
C GLN A 234 -3.49 -10.97 -20.39
N TRP A 235 -2.35 -10.29 -20.36
CA TRP A 235 -2.25 -8.92 -19.87
C TRP A 235 -2.61 -7.93 -20.98
N LYS A 236 -3.37 -6.90 -20.60
CA LYS A 236 -3.79 -5.78 -21.45
C LYS A 236 -3.35 -4.49 -20.76
N ILE A 237 -3.23 -3.40 -21.52
CA ILE A 237 -2.84 -2.09 -20.98
C ILE A 237 -3.79 -0.98 -21.45
N SER A 238 -3.94 0.07 -20.65
CA SER A 238 -4.65 1.30 -20.99
C SER A 238 -3.95 2.53 -20.40
N ASN A 239 -3.78 3.59 -21.20
CA ASN A 239 -3.37 4.91 -20.73
C ASN A 239 -4.55 5.59 -20.03
N MET A 240 -4.55 5.61 -18.70
CA MET A 240 -5.68 6.07 -17.89
C MET A 240 -5.80 7.60 -17.90
N THR A 241 -4.67 8.29 -17.88
CA THR A 241 -4.63 9.75 -17.98
C THR A 241 -5.18 10.25 -19.31
N GLU A 242 -4.75 9.66 -20.43
CA GLU A 242 -5.26 10.04 -21.76
C GLU A 242 -6.75 9.68 -21.89
N LYS A 243 -7.14 8.47 -21.49
CA LYS A 243 -8.52 7.98 -21.57
C LYS A 243 -9.53 8.84 -20.81
N THR A 244 -9.10 9.54 -19.76
CA THR A 244 -9.98 10.34 -18.90
C THR A 244 -9.73 11.85 -19.00
N GLY A 245 -8.72 12.28 -19.78
CA GLY A 245 -8.28 13.67 -19.82
C GLY A 245 -7.64 14.16 -18.51
N ALA A 246 -7.25 13.24 -17.63
CA ALA A 246 -6.66 13.58 -16.35
C ALA A 246 -5.21 14.09 -16.51
N PRO A 247 -4.75 15.04 -15.67
CA PRO A 247 -3.39 15.59 -15.76
C PRO A 247 -2.28 14.55 -15.58
N LEU A 248 -1.11 14.82 -16.14
CA LEU A 248 0.08 13.97 -15.96
C LEU A 248 0.49 13.86 -14.50
N ALA A 249 1.05 12.71 -14.12
CA ALA A 249 1.40 12.40 -12.75
C ALA A 249 2.83 12.83 -12.38
N THR A 250 3.02 13.31 -11.16
CA THR A 250 4.35 13.48 -10.54
C THR A 250 4.60 12.51 -9.38
N GLY A 251 3.53 11.97 -8.78
CA GLY A 251 3.60 10.98 -7.71
C GLY A 251 3.43 9.53 -8.19
N THR A 252 3.81 8.60 -7.31
CA THR A 252 3.46 7.19 -7.38
C THR A 252 1.95 7.02 -7.13
N PRO A 253 1.22 6.25 -7.97
CA PRO A 253 -0.19 6.01 -7.75
C PRO A 253 -0.45 5.06 -6.58
N THR A 254 -1.67 5.12 -6.04
CA THR A 254 -2.27 4.11 -5.19
C THR A 254 -3.57 3.63 -5.83
N SER A 255 -3.99 2.42 -5.52
CA SER A 255 -5.21 1.83 -6.06
C SER A 255 -5.93 0.99 -5.03
N PHE A 256 -7.26 1.03 -5.09
CA PHE A 256 -8.11 0.31 -4.15
C PHE A 256 -9.47 0.00 -4.78
N VAL A 257 -10.14 -1.01 -4.23
CA VAL A 257 -11.54 -1.28 -4.52
C VAL A 257 -12.38 -0.58 -3.48
N ASP A 258 -13.42 0.10 -3.94
CA ASP A 258 -14.40 0.77 -3.11
C ASP A 258 -15.75 0.05 -3.18
N PRO A 259 -16.06 -0.81 -2.18
CA PRO A 259 -17.36 -1.46 -2.11
C PRO A 259 -18.51 -0.48 -1.86
N VAL A 260 -18.24 0.72 -1.33
CA VAL A 260 -19.27 1.73 -1.01
C VAL A 260 -19.93 2.22 -2.27
N HIS A 261 -19.13 2.49 -3.31
CA HIS A 261 -19.59 3.01 -4.60
C HIS A 261 -19.53 1.95 -5.71
N ASN A 262 -19.21 0.71 -5.36
CA ASN A 262 -18.96 -0.39 -6.32
C ASN A 262 -17.99 0.04 -7.42
N SER A 263 -16.89 0.68 -7.02
CA SER A 263 -15.87 1.20 -7.93
C SER A 263 -14.50 0.59 -7.67
N GLN A 264 -13.66 0.69 -8.69
CA GLN A 264 -12.21 0.57 -8.55
C GLN A 264 -11.62 1.95 -8.80
N ASN A 265 -10.65 2.34 -7.99
CA ASN A 265 -10.10 3.68 -7.98
C ASN A 265 -8.57 3.59 -8.14
N LEU A 266 -8.02 4.53 -8.89
CA LEU A 266 -6.60 4.79 -8.97
C LEU A 266 -6.38 6.28 -8.69
N VAL A 267 -5.60 6.55 -7.66
CA VAL A 267 -5.40 7.90 -7.11
C VAL A 267 -3.94 8.26 -7.20
N TYR A 268 -3.64 9.48 -7.64
CA TYR A 268 -2.27 9.92 -7.80
C TYR A 268 -2.17 11.44 -7.59
N ARG A 269 -0.93 11.89 -7.38
CA ARG A 269 -0.60 13.31 -7.37
C ARG A 269 -0.19 13.78 -8.78
N GLY A 270 -0.90 14.77 -9.31
CA GLY A 270 -0.62 15.41 -10.60
C GLY A 270 0.61 16.33 -10.55
N GLN A 271 1.13 16.71 -11.72
CA GLN A 271 2.19 17.71 -11.86
C GLN A 271 1.77 19.11 -11.38
N ASP A 272 0.47 19.36 -11.31
CA ASP A 272 -0.16 20.54 -10.71
C ASP A 272 -0.20 20.49 -9.16
N GLY A 273 0.31 19.43 -8.54
CA GLY A 273 0.31 19.22 -7.10
C GLY A 273 -1.04 18.77 -6.53
N HIS A 274 -2.05 18.59 -7.37
CA HIS A 274 -3.38 18.16 -6.96
C HIS A 274 -3.47 16.64 -6.80
N ILE A 275 -4.41 16.18 -5.98
CA ILE A 275 -4.79 14.77 -5.91
C ILE A 275 -5.91 14.51 -6.91
N HIS A 276 -5.66 13.58 -7.83
CA HIS A 276 -6.63 13.13 -8.82
C HIS A 276 -7.08 11.71 -8.52
N ASP A 277 -8.38 11.47 -8.66
CA ASP A 277 -9.00 10.16 -8.59
C ASP A 277 -9.56 9.82 -9.97
N ILE A 278 -9.10 8.70 -10.52
CA ILE A 278 -9.69 8.08 -11.71
C ILE A 278 -10.39 6.82 -11.22
N TRP A 279 -11.68 6.70 -11.48
CA TRP A 279 -12.44 5.54 -11.00
C TRP A 279 -13.33 4.96 -12.09
N PHE A 280 -13.65 3.69 -11.93
CA PHE A 280 -14.54 2.96 -12.82
C PHE A 280 -15.77 2.48 -12.06
N ILE A 281 -16.95 2.72 -12.63
CA ILE A 281 -18.21 2.14 -12.17
C ILE A 281 -18.78 1.26 -13.30
N ARG A 282 -19.21 0.05 -12.95
CA ARG A 282 -19.81 -0.88 -13.93
C ARG A 282 -21.07 -0.24 -14.54
N GLY A 283 -21.12 -0.18 -15.88
CA GLY A 283 -22.22 0.42 -16.62
C GLY A 283 -22.06 1.93 -16.89
N GLU A 284 -21.19 2.62 -16.15
CA GLU A 284 -20.93 4.06 -16.34
C GLU A 284 -19.55 4.34 -16.95
N GLY A 285 -18.61 3.40 -16.83
CA GLY A 285 -17.27 3.52 -17.39
C GLY A 285 -16.30 4.27 -16.46
N TRP A 286 -15.21 4.74 -17.06
CA TRP A 286 -14.14 5.46 -16.38
C TRP A 286 -14.48 6.95 -16.23
N LYS A 287 -14.14 7.52 -15.08
CA LYS A 287 -14.37 8.92 -14.71
C LYS A 287 -13.13 9.48 -14.04
N HIS A 288 -13.04 10.80 -13.97
CA HIS A 288 -11.95 11.53 -13.33
C HIS A 288 -12.48 12.71 -12.51
N MET A 289 -11.76 13.04 -11.43
CA MET A 289 -12.00 14.21 -10.60
C MET A 289 -10.69 14.71 -9.99
N ASN A 290 -10.52 16.03 -9.95
CA ASN A 290 -9.52 16.70 -9.11
C ASN A 290 -10.09 16.88 -7.70
N LEU A 291 -9.71 15.99 -6.77
CA LEU A 291 -10.27 15.96 -5.42
C LEU A 291 -9.85 17.17 -4.60
N THR A 292 -8.60 17.58 -4.71
CA THR A 292 -8.07 18.75 -3.98
C THR A 292 -8.71 20.06 -4.44
N ALA A 293 -8.94 20.24 -5.75
CA ALA A 293 -9.63 21.42 -6.24
C ALA A 293 -11.11 21.42 -5.84
N ALA A 294 -11.79 20.26 -5.94
CA ALA A 294 -13.19 20.11 -5.56
C ALA A 294 -13.45 20.40 -4.07
N THR A 295 -12.46 20.15 -3.22
CA THR A 295 -12.55 20.38 -1.76
C THR A 295 -11.88 21.67 -1.30
N GLY A 296 -11.15 22.38 -2.18
CA GLY A 296 -10.40 23.60 -1.87
C GLY A 296 -9.12 23.38 -1.06
N MET A 297 -8.53 22.19 -1.10
CA MET A 297 -7.53 21.73 -0.14
C MET A 297 -6.08 22.01 -0.50
N PRO A 298 -5.17 22.04 0.50
CA PRO A 298 -3.75 22.23 0.26
C PRO A 298 -3.20 21.19 -0.72
N LEU A 299 -2.29 21.62 -1.57
CA LEU A 299 -1.61 20.76 -2.54
C LEU A 299 -0.80 19.66 -1.84
N ALA A 300 -0.71 18.52 -2.51
CA ALA A 300 0.02 17.36 -2.02
C ALA A 300 1.53 17.48 -2.31
N ALA A 301 2.35 17.18 -1.31
CA ALA A 301 3.79 16.98 -1.45
C ALA A 301 4.20 15.51 -1.36
N GLY A 302 3.34 14.65 -0.82
CA GLY A 302 3.53 13.20 -0.75
C GLY A 302 2.69 12.42 -1.77
N ASN A 303 2.96 11.12 -1.88
CA ASN A 303 2.08 10.21 -2.61
C ASN A 303 0.81 9.90 -1.79
N PRO A 304 -0.34 9.75 -2.45
CA PRO A 304 -1.59 9.43 -1.76
C PRO A 304 -1.65 7.95 -1.34
N PHE A 305 -2.48 7.67 -0.34
CA PHE A 305 -2.89 6.31 0.04
C PHE A 305 -4.42 6.24 0.08
N GLY A 306 -5.00 5.39 -0.77
CA GLY A 306 -6.45 5.21 -0.88
C GLY A 306 -6.91 3.94 -0.17
N TYR A 307 -8.01 4.02 0.58
CA TYR A 307 -8.58 2.86 1.29
C TYR A 307 -10.06 3.07 1.61
N THR A 308 -10.72 2.01 2.08
CA THR A 308 -12.10 2.08 2.58
C THR A 308 -12.19 1.79 4.06
N PHE A 309 -13.18 2.40 4.71
CA PHE A 309 -13.55 2.10 6.08
C PHE A 309 -15.02 1.69 6.14
N ASP A 310 -15.21 0.39 6.35
CA ASP A 310 -16.49 -0.29 6.27
C ASP A 310 -17.44 0.03 7.43
N LEU A 311 -16.92 0.35 8.62
CA LEU A 311 -17.72 0.76 9.77
C LEU A 311 -18.67 1.94 9.45
N PHE A 312 -18.23 2.84 8.58
CA PHE A 312 -19.02 3.99 8.15
C PHE A 312 -19.40 3.95 6.67
N SER A 313 -19.09 2.86 5.95
CA SER A 313 -19.26 2.78 4.50
C SER A 313 -18.68 4.01 3.80
N THR A 314 -17.38 4.26 4.02
CA THR A 314 -16.68 5.44 3.48
C THR A 314 -15.42 5.05 2.72
N GLN A 315 -15.10 5.81 1.67
CA GLN A 315 -13.78 5.80 1.04
C GLN A 315 -12.94 6.97 1.52
N HIS A 316 -11.62 6.79 1.50
CA HIS A 316 -10.66 7.72 2.07
C HIS A 316 -9.42 7.82 1.17
N ILE A 317 -8.87 9.03 1.06
CA ILE A 317 -7.53 9.27 0.52
C ILE A 317 -6.75 10.05 1.56
N MET A 318 -5.61 9.52 1.99
CA MET A 318 -4.64 10.25 2.80
C MET A 318 -3.50 10.76 1.94
N TYR A 319 -3.03 11.97 2.20
CA TYR A 319 -1.81 12.49 1.61
C TYR A 319 -1.10 13.46 2.54
N ARG A 320 0.18 13.71 2.26
CA ARG A 320 1.01 14.65 3.00
C ARG A 320 1.18 15.97 2.22
N THR A 321 1.09 17.10 2.91
CA THR A 321 1.35 18.45 2.36
C THR A 321 2.84 18.82 2.45
N GLN A 322 3.23 19.95 1.85
CA GLN A 322 4.63 20.41 1.88
C GLN A 322 5.14 20.70 3.29
N ASN A 323 4.28 21.22 4.17
CA ASN A 323 4.57 21.47 5.59
C ASN A 323 4.38 20.21 6.47
N GLY A 324 4.18 19.03 5.88
CA GLY A 324 4.16 17.75 6.60
C GLY A 324 2.82 17.41 7.27
N HIS A 325 1.76 18.19 7.05
CA HIS A 325 0.43 17.84 7.56
C HIS A 325 -0.15 16.65 6.80
N LEU A 326 -0.86 15.78 7.52
CA LEU A 326 -1.63 14.69 6.91
C LEU A 326 -3.08 15.12 6.71
N ILE A 327 -3.49 15.14 5.44
CA ILE A 327 -4.85 15.49 5.03
C ILE A 327 -5.59 14.22 4.66
N GLN A 328 -6.76 14.05 5.28
CA GLN A 328 -7.75 13.05 4.91
C GLN A 328 -8.77 13.68 4.00
N LEU A 329 -8.99 13.08 2.83
CA LEU A 329 -10.19 13.26 2.03
C LEU A 329 -11.09 12.04 2.26
N TYR A 330 -12.38 12.24 2.48
CA TYR A 330 -13.31 11.15 2.72
C TYR A 330 -14.68 11.39 2.10
N SER A 331 -15.34 10.32 1.66
CA SER A 331 -16.67 10.36 1.05
C SER A 331 -17.50 9.14 1.46
N GLY A 332 -18.77 9.36 1.78
CA GLY A 332 -19.77 8.31 1.98
C GLY A 332 -20.73 8.23 0.78
N GLN A 333 -21.96 7.78 1.02
CA GLN A 333 -23.07 7.83 0.06
C GLN A 333 -24.07 8.96 0.43
N PRO A 334 -24.43 9.87 -0.50
CA PRO A 334 -23.91 10.01 -1.87
C PRO A 334 -22.44 10.44 -1.90
N ARG A 335 -21.78 10.31 -3.07
CA ARG A 335 -20.36 10.67 -3.26
C ARG A 335 -20.13 12.18 -3.09
N ASP A 336 -19.94 12.61 -1.85
CA ASP A 336 -19.69 13.97 -1.40
C ASP A 336 -18.37 14.03 -0.65
N TRP A 337 -17.35 14.61 -1.28
CA TRP A 337 -16.00 14.67 -0.74
C TRP A 337 -15.85 15.74 0.31
N LYS A 338 -15.34 15.33 1.47
CA LYS A 338 -14.99 16.20 2.59
C LYS A 338 -13.52 15.99 2.94
N TYR A 339 -13.00 16.84 3.82
CA TYR A 339 -11.63 16.69 4.30
C TYR A 339 -11.49 16.90 5.80
N SER A 340 -10.33 16.48 6.34
CA SER A 340 -9.85 16.82 7.68
C SER A 340 -8.32 16.88 7.68
N ASN A 341 -7.72 17.88 8.33
CA ASN A 341 -6.29 17.86 8.67
C ASN A 341 -6.11 17.03 9.94
N LEU A 342 -5.63 15.79 9.80
CA LEU A 342 -5.53 14.86 10.93
C LEU A 342 -4.41 15.24 11.90
N THR A 343 -3.30 15.77 11.39
CA THR A 343 -2.20 16.27 12.23
C THR A 343 -2.62 17.43 13.12
N GLU A 344 -3.34 18.43 12.59
CA GLU A 344 -3.87 19.54 13.42
C GLU A 344 -4.92 19.05 14.41
N LYS A 345 -5.85 18.22 13.93
CA LYS A 345 -6.96 17.71 14.75
C LYS A 345 -6.51 16.89 15.94
N THR A 346 -5.39 16.18 15.83
CA THR A 346 -4.87 15.29 16.88
C THR A 346 -3.68 15.86 17.64
N GLY A 347 -3.03 16.91 17.13
CA GLY A 347 -1.75 17.41 17.64
C GLY A 347 -0.58 16.46 17.37
N ALA A 348 -0.73 15.50 16.45
CA ALA A 348 0.32 14.55 16.11
C ALA A 348 1.50 15.24 15.41
N PRO A 349 2.75 14.75 15.59
CA PRO A 349 3.92 15.29 14.91
C PRO A 349 3.77 15.33 13.39
N ILE A 350 4.29 16.36 12.73
CA ILE A 350 4.25 16.45 11.26
C ILE A 350 5.00 15.29 10.59
N ALA A 351 4.47 14.84 9.46
CA ALA A 351 4.97 13.71 8.69
C ALA A 351 6.19 14.08 7.82
N LYS A 352 7.13 13.14 7.71
CA LYS A 352 8.21 13.13 6.71
C LYS A 352 7.92 12.12 5.59
N SER A 353 7.39 10.94 5.94
CA SER A 353 7.00 9.91 4.98
C SER A 353 5.59 10.15 4.42
N ASP A 354 5.27 9.41 3.37
CA ASP A 354 3.87 9.24 2.94
C ASP A 354 3.14 8.31 3.94
N PRO A 355 1.81 8.44 4.07
CA PRO A 355 1.03 7.63 5.00
C PRO A 355 0.72 6.24 4.42
N THR A 356 0.55 5.27 5.31
CA THR A 356 -0.06 3.96 5.02
C THR A 356 -1.25 3.76 5.94
N CYS A 357 -2.37 3.30 5.39
CA CYS A 357 -3.61 3.18 6.14
C CYS A 357 -4.08 1.73 6.21
N TYR A 358 -4.71 1.36 7.32
CA TYR A 358 -5.35 0.06 7.46
C TYR A 358 -6.51 0.13 8.46
N THR A 359 -7.34 -0.90 8.46
CA THR A 359 -8.42 -1.08 9.43
C THR A 359 -8.17 -2.34 10.23
N TYR A 360 -8.62 -2.36 11.49
CA TYR A 360 -8.42 -3.50 12.39
C TYR A 360 -9.68 -3.74 13.21
N ASP A 361 -10.03 -5.00 13.44
CA ASP A 361 -11.16 -5.41 14.28
C ASP A 361 -10.63 -5.92 15.63
N LEU A 362 -10.98 -5.22 16.71
CA LEU A 362 -10.53 -5.55 18.07
C LEU A 362 -11.27 -6.75 18.69
N LYS A 363 -12.10 -7.46 17.93
CA LYS A 363 -12.82 -8.64 18.41
C LYS A 363 -11.91 -9.78 18.86
#